data_AF-A0A0C3E054-F1
#
_entry.id   AF-A0A0C3E054-F1
#
_cell.length_a   1.000
_cell.length_b   1.000
_cell.length_c   1.000
_cell.angle_alpha   90.00
_cell.angle_beta   90.00
_cell.angle_gamma   90.00
#
_symmetry.space_group_name_H-M   'P 1'
#
loop_
_entity.id
_entity.type
_entity.pdbx_description
1 polymer ?
#
loop_
_entity_poly.entity_id
_entity_poly.type
_entity_poly.pdbx_seq_one_letter_code
_entity_poly.pdbx_strand_id
1 'polypeptide(L)'
;MFPQRSMMRASQRFASQARLPAMRTPFQRRFASSESSIFKGAEDNAFNRERQAVKEHAVGTTDLWRKISLYVAVPGLIISGLNAYVLWNEHWEHWAHMPPLEERPQYPYQNIRTKNFFWGDGDKTLFWNNDVNYNKKD
;
A
#
# COMPACT_ATOMS: atom_id res chain seq x y z
N MET A 1 28.06 -85.52 -9.40
CA MET A 1 29.35 -85.63 -8.69
C MET A 1 29.46 -84.47 -7.71
N PHE A 2 29.45 -84.76 -6.40
CA PHE A 2 29.78 -83.81 -5.31
C PHE A 2 31.29 -83.85 -5.05
N PRO A 3 31.96 -82.79 -4.53
CA PRO A 3 31.87 -82.37 -3.11
C PRO A 3 31.83 -80.83 -2.90
N GLN A 4 31.03 -80.28 -1.98
CA GLN A 4 31.26 -80.14 -0.53
C GLN A 4 32.54 -79.37 -0.17
N ARG A 5 32.37 -78.20 0.47
CA ARG A 5 33.05 -77.82 1.71
C ARG A 5 32.43 -76.56 2.31
N SER A 6 31.67 -76.79 3.38
CA SER A 6 31.34 -75.80 4.40
C SER A 6 32.49 -75.77 5.42
N MET A 7 32.96 -74.58 5.80
CA MET A 7 33.60 -74.36 7.09
C MET A 7 33.24 -72.95 7.58
N MET A 8 32.44 -72.91 8.64
CA MET A 8 32.26 -71.75 9.49
C MET A 8 33.55 -71.50 10.29
N ARG A 9 33.94 -70.24 10.46
CA ARG A 9 34.67 -69.81 11.67
C ARG A 9 34.22 -68.42 12.07
N ALA A 10 33.62 -68.36 13.25
CA ALA A 10 33.22 -67.15 13.93
C ALA A 10 34.43 -66.47 14.58
N SER A 11 34.48 -65.13 14.53
CA SER A 11 34.97 -64.29 15.63
C SER A 11 34.60 -62.83 15.40
N GLN A 12 33.79 -62.31 16.31
CA GLN A 12 33.61 -60.89 16.66
C GLN A 12 35.02 -60.29 17.00
N ARG A 13 35.39 -59.00 16.91
CA ARG A 13 34.76 -57.73 17.31
C ARG A 13 35.61 -56.53 16.81
N PHE A 14 35.04 -55.32 16.97
CA PHE A 14 35.67 -53.99 17.14
C PHE A 14 36.26 -53.32 15.86
N ALA A 15 35.55 -52.39 15.23
CA ALA A 15 35.34 -50.98 15.59
C ALA A 15 36.51 -50.06 15.19
N SER A 16 36.34 -49.33 14.08
CA SER A 16 36.83 -47.96 13.94
C SER A 16 36.32 -47.33 12.64
N GLN A 17 35.58 -46.23 12.81
CA GLN A 17 35.65 -45.02 11.97
C GLN A 17 35.32 -45.14 10.47
N ALA A 18 34.17 -44.58 10.09
CA ALA A 18 34.14 -43.29 9.37
C ALA A 18 32.70 -42.94 9.03
N ARG A 19 32.11 -42.00 9.79
CA ARG A 19 30.90 -41.31 9.34
C ARG A 19 31.33 -40.36 8.23
N LEU A 20 30.96 -40.66 6.98
CA LEU A 20 31.12 -39.70 5.89
C LEU A 20 30.17 -38.52 6.13
N PRO A 21 30.64 -37.26 6.10
CA PRO A 21 29.74 -36.13 6.15
C PRO A 21 28.94 -36.08 4.84
N ALA A 22 27.62 -36.02 4.96
CA ALA A 22 26.75 -35.69 3.84
C ALA A 22 27.16 -34.31 3.31
N MET A 23 27.79 -34.28 2.13
CA MET A 23 28.04 -33.06 1.37
C MET A 23 26.68 -32.45 0.99
N ARG A 24 26.16 -31.59 1.86
CA ARG A 24 25.09 -30.65 1.51
C ARG A 24 25.73 -29.56 0.69
N THR A 25 25.75 -29.71 -0.63
CA THR A 25 26.10 -28.64 -1.54
C THR A 25 25.09 -27.51 -1.31
N PRO A 26 25.49 -26.32 -0.81
CA PRO A 26 24.57 -25.21 -0.78
C PRO A 26 24.33 -24.84 -2.24
N PHE A 27 23.09 -25.03 -2.71
CA PHE A 27 22.64 -24.43 -3.95
C PHE A 27 22.71 -22.92 -3.73
N GLN A 28 23.85 -22.31 -4.06
CA GLN A 28 23.97 -20.87 -4.12
C GLN A 28 22.96 -20.42 -5.16
N ARG A 29 21.84 -19.82 -4.72
CA ARG A 29 21.03 -18.98 -5.59
C ARG A 29 21.94 -17.85 -6.03
N ARG A 30 22.61 -18.04 -7.16
CA ARG A 30 23.24 -16.96 -7.89
C ARG A 30 22.09 -16.04 -8.28
N PHE A 31 21.98 -14.90 -7.62
CA PHE A 31 21.23 -13.78 -8.16
C PHE A 31 21.85 -13.49 -9.52
N ALA A 32 21.11 -13.78 -10.59
CA ALA A 32 21.51 -13.42 -11.94
C ALA A 32 21.36 -11.89 -12.07
N SER A 33 22.28 -11.14 -11.48
CA SER A 33 22.50 -9.76 -11.88
C SER A 33 23.10 -9.81 -13.29
N SER A 34 22.36 -9.29 -14.27
CA SER A 34 22.86 -9.07 -15.62
C SER A 34 23.85 -7.91 -15.61
N GLU A 35 25.00 -8.11 -14.97
CA GLU A 35 26.10 -7.16 -15.01
C GLU A 35 27.28 -7.79 -15.76
N SER A 36 27.71 -7.08 -16.81
CA SER A 36 28.91 -7.30 -17.65
C SER A 36 28.88 -8.46 -18.67
N SER A 37 28.22 -8.18 -19.80
CA SER A 37 28.75 -8.27 -21.18
C SER A 37 30.04 -9.09 -21.47
N ILE A 38 30.02 -10.41 -21.25
CA ILE A 38 30.99 -11.33 -21.89
C ILE A 38 30.53 -11.70 -23.33
N PHE A 39 29.25 -11.54 -23.65
CA PHE A 39 28.71 -11.81 -24.98
C PHE A 39 28.56 -10.51 -25.78
N LYS A 40 29.52 -10.25 -26.69
CA LYS A 40 29.46 -9.13 -27.63
C LYS A 40 28.30 -9.37 -28.61
N GLY A 41 27.18 -8.67 -28.43
CA GLY A 41 25.96 -8.79 -29.26
C GLY A 41 24.64 -8.96 -28.51
N ALA A 42 24.65 -9.13 -27.17
CA ALA A 42 23.42 -9.20 -26.37
C ALA A 42 22.76 -7.83 -26.12
N GLU A 43 23.42 -6.74 -26.51
CA GLU A 43 22.94 -5.36 -26.34
C GLU A 43 21.82 -5.03 -27.34
N ASP A 44 21.88 -5.60 -28.55
CA ASP A 44 20.99 -5.27 -29.67
C ASP A 44 19.93 -6.35 -29.95
N ASN A 45 19.11 -6.66 -28.93
CA ASN A 45 17.97 -7.55 -29.08
C ASN A 45 16.63 -6.77 -29.07
N ALA A 46 15.57 -7.36 -29.62
CA ALA A 46 14.25 -6.71 -29.73
C ALA A 46 13.74 -6.22 -28.37
N PHE A 47 13.97 -7.00 -27.31
CA PHE A 47 13.57 -6.66 -25.94
C PHE A 47 14.25 -5.39 -25.39
N ASN A 48 15.56 -5.24 -25.59
CA ASN A 48 16.31 -4.06 -25.16
C ASN A 48 15.89 -2.82 -25.97
N ARG A 49 15.62 -2.99 -27.28
CA ARG A 49 15.10 -1.92 -28.15
C ARG A 49 13.72 -1.44 -27.69
N GLU A 50 12.80 -2.35 -27.38
CA GLU A 50 11.48 -2.01 -26.85
C GLU A 50 11.59 -1.27 -25.51
N ARG A 51 12.44 -1.73 -24.59
CA ARG A 51 12.66 -1.03 -23.32
C ARG A 51 13.22 0.37 -23.52
N GLN A 52 14.14 0.55 -24.47
CA GLN A 52 14.69 1.86 -24.77
C GLN A 52 13.62 2.78 -25.38
N ALA A 53 12.82 2.28 -26.32
CA ALA A 53 11.68 3.02 -26.88
C ALA A 53 10.65 3.41 -25.81
N VAL A 54 10.34 2.51 -24.87
CA VAL A 54 9.45 2.81 -23.73
C VAL A 54 10.05 3.89 -22.82
N LYS A 55 11.35 3.81 -22.54
CA LYS A 55 12.03 4.85 -21.75
C LYS A 55 11.96 6.21 -22.44
N GLU A 56 12.27 6.27 -23.73
CA GLU A 56 12.21 7.51 -24.53
C GLU A 56 10.80 8.10 -24.57
N HIS A 57 9.79 7.26 -24.80
CA HIS A 57 8.38 7.66 -24.75
C HIS A 57 7.97 8.17 -23.35
N ALA A 58 8.45 7.51 -22.29
CA ALA A 58 8.18 7.92 -20.92
C ALA A 58 8.78 9.29 -20.58
N VAL A 59 9.96 9.64 -21.13
CA VAL A 59 10.55 10.98 -20.93
C VAL A 59 9.62 12.06 -21.48
N GLY A 60 9.14 11.91 -22.72
CA GLY A 60 8.22 12.87 -23.33
C GLY A 60 6.87 12.95 -22.60
N THR A 61 6.31 11.80 -22.22
CA THR A 61 5.03 11.73 -21.50
C THR A 61 5.14 12.37 -20.11
N THR A 62 6.24 12.14 -19.41
CA THR A 62 6.46 12.70 -18.07
C THR A 62 6.57 14.21 -18.10
N ASP A 63 7.31 14.77 -19.07
CA ASP A 63 7.42 16.23 -19.20
C ASP A 63 6.08 16.89 -19.57
N LEU A 64 5.28 16.25 -20.42
CA LEU A 64 3.93 16.71 -20.73
C LEU A 64 3.05 16.77 -19.46
N TRP A 65 2.99 15.70 -18.68
CA TRP A 65 2.17 15.66 -17.46
C TRP A 65 2.66 16.61 -16.38
N ARG A 66 3.98 16.80 -16.27
CA ARG A 66 4.56 17.83 -15.40
C ARG A 66 4.07 19.22 -15.79
N LYS A 67 4.09 19.55 -17.09
CA LYS A 67 3.60 20.84 -17.60
C LYS A 67 2.11 21.02 -17.35
N ILE A 68 1.28 20.02 -17.63
CA ILE A 68 -0.17 20.09 -17.37
C ILE A 68 -0.45 20.28 -15.88
N SER A 69 0.25 19.54 -15.01
CA SER A 69 0.09 19.67 -13.56
C SER A 69 0.43 21.09 -13.08
N LEU A 70 1.52 21.67 -13.58
CA LEU A 70 1.96 23.00 -13.14
C LEU A 70 1.19 24.15 -13.80
N TYR A 71 0.81 24.03 -15.07
CA TYR A 71 0.21 25.13 -15.83
C TYR A 71 -1.31 25.05 -15.94
N VAL A 72 -1.92 23.91 -15.64
CA VAL A 72 -3.38 23.76 -15.66
C VAL A 72 -3.89 23.49 -14.25
N ALA A 73 -3.36 22.47 -13.57
CA ALA A 73 -3.90 22.09 -12.26
C ALA A 73 -3.64 23.18 -11.21
N VAL A 74 -2.44 23.75 -11.13
CA VAL A 74 -2.15 24.83 -10.15
C VAL A 74 -3.04 26.06 -10.37
N PRO A 75 -3.15 26.67 -11.58
CA PRO A 75 -4.11 27.76 -11.79
C PRO A 75 -5.56 27.37 -11.52
N GLY A 76 -5.97 26.16 -11.90
CA GLY A 76 -7.33 25.65 -11.62
C GLY A 76 -7.62 25.55 -10.12
N LEU A 77 -6.64 25.10 -9.33
CA LEU A 77 -6.74 25.06 -7.86
C LEU A 77 -6.77 26.45 -7.24
N ILE A 78 -6.05 27.42 -7.79
CA ILE A 78 -6.10 28.81 -7.31
C ILE A 78 -7.50 29.39 -7.53
N ILE A 79 -8.05 29.26 -8.75
CA ILE A 79 -9.37 29.80 -9.08
C ILE A 79 -10.47 29.13 -8.25
N SER A 80 -10.47 27.80 -8.15
CA SER A 80 -11.45 27.07 -7.35
C SER A 80 -11.29 27.34 -5.85
N GLY A 81 -10.05 27.49 -5.35
CA GLY A 81 -9.76 27.88 -3.98
C GLY A 81 -10.30 29.25 -3.62
N LEU A 82 -10.15 30.24 -4.51
CA LEU A 82 -10.73 31.57 -4.32
C LEU A 82 -12.26 31.53 -4.31
N ASN A 83 -12.87 30.77 -5.22
CA ASN A 83 -14.33 30.61 -5.23
C ASN A 83 -14.85 29.93 -3.95
N ALA A 84 -14.18 28.86 -3.51
CA ALA A 84 -14.51 28.18 -2.26
C ALA A 84 -14.35 29.10 -1.05
N TYR A 85 -13.35 29.97 -1.03
CA TYR A 85 -13.15 30.96 0.04
C TYR A 85 -14.29 31.98 0.10
N VAL A 86 -14.77 32.46 -1.04
CA VAL A 86 -15.94 33.37 -1.08
C VAL A 86 -17.18 32.66 -0.54
N LEU A 87 -17.49 31.47 -1.04
CA LEU A 87 -18.62 30.65 -0.58
C LEU A 87 -18.52 30.31 0.92
N TRP A 88 -17.32 30.06 1.43
CA TRP A 88 -17.07 29.82 2.85
C TRP A 88 -17.45 31.04 3.70
N ASN A 89 -17.03 32.25 3.30
CA ASN A 89 -17.38 33.47 4.03
C ASN A 89 -18.88 33.75 3.98
N GLU A 90 -19.51 33.60 2.81
CA GLU A 90 -20.97 33.73 2.66
C GLU A 90 -21.73 32.73 3.54
N HIS A 91 -21.24 31.48 3.63
CA HIS A 91 -21.83 30.46 4.49
C HIS A 91 -21.81 30.87 5.96
N TRP A 92 -20.68 31.37 6.46
CA TRP A 92 -20.56 31.81 7.85
C TRP A 92 -21.30 33.12 8.13
N GLU A 93 -21.37 34.03 7.17
CA GLU A 93 -22.20 35.23 7.28
C GLU A 93 -23.67 34.85 7.38
N HIS A 94 -24.17 33.95 6.53
CA HIS A 94 -25.53 33.43 6.64
C HIS A 94 -25.75 32.70 7.98
N TRP A 95 -24.77 31.90 8.41
CA TRP A 95 -24.84 31.18 9.69
C TRP A 95 -24.96 32.13 10.89
N ALA A 96 -24.25 33.25 10.89
CA ALA A 96 -24.29 34.25 11.96
C ALA A 96 -25.66 34.93 12.10
N HIS A 97 -26.46 34.97 11.04
CA HIS A 97 -27.83 35.52 11.05
C HIS A 97 -28.91 34.48 11.39
N MET A 98 -28.55 33.20 11.52
CA MET A 98 -29.49 32.16 11.91
C MET A 98 -29.84 32.27 13.40
N PRO A 99 -31.06 31.85 13.80
CA PRO A 99 -31.41 31.79 15.22
C PRO A 99 -30.48 30.81 15.97
N PRO A 100 -30.29 31.02 17.30
CA PRO A 100 -29.52 30.12 18.15
C PRO A 100 -29.92 28.65 17.97
N LEU A 101 -28.95 27.74 18.04
CA LEU A 101 -29.18 26.31 17.82
C LEU A 101 -30.28 25.72 18.72
N GLU A 102 -30.39 26.22 19.95
CA GLU A 102 -31.39 25.78 20.93
C GLU A 102 -32.82 26.13 20.53
N GLU A 103 -33.00 27.20 19.76
CA GLU A 103 -34.32 27.69 19.31
C GLU A 103 -34.77 27.01 18.01
N ARG A 104 -33.83 26.45 17.24
CA ARG A 104 -34.13 25.83 15.94
C ARG A 104 -34.99 24.58 16.10
N PRO A 105 -36.02 24.36 15.25
CA PRO A 105 -36.87 23.19 15.37
C PRO A 105 -36.07 21.90 15.13
N GLN A 106 -36.18 20.95 16.06
CA GLN A 106 -35.66 19.60 15.90
C GLN A 106 -36.84 18.66 15.68
N TYR A 107 -36.82 17.94 14.57
CA TYR A 107 -37.87 16.99 14.24
C TYR A 107 -37.59 15.60 14.82
N PRO A 108 -38.60 14.75 15.05
CA PRO A 108 -38.42 13.42 15.68
C PRO A 108 -37.47 12.47 14.94
N TYR A 109 -37.27 12.71 13.63
CA TYR A 109 -36.35 11.92 12.81
C TYR A 109 -34.89 12.44 12.85
N GLN A 110 -34.63 13.58 13.49
CA GLN A 110 -33.31 14.15 13.65
C GLN A 110 -32.69 13.72 14.98
N ASN A 111 -31.35 13.56 15.00
CA ASN A 111 -30.57 13.12 16.17
C ASN A 111 -31.13 11.88 16.89
N ILE A 112 -31.76 10.94 16.18
CA ILE A 112 -32.21 9.68 16.78
C ILE A 112 -31.04 8.94 17.44
N ARG A 113 -31.25 8.47 18.67
CA ARG A 113 -30.35 7.57 19.40
C ARG A 113 -31.15 6.38 19.94
N THR A 114 -31.08 5.25 19.24
CA THR A 114 -31.68 3.98 19.73
C THR A 114 -30.80 3.31 20.79
N LYS A 115 -29.48 3.49 20.66
CA LYS A 115 -28.47 3.13 21.64
C LYS A 115 -27.41 4.23 21.64
N ASN A 116 -26.93 4.58 22.83
CA ASN A 116 -25.84 5.55 22.98
C ASN A 116 -24.57 5.05 22.29
N PHE A 117 -23.75 5.98 21.81
CA PHE A 117 -22.41 5.66 21.34
C PHE A 117 -21.58 5.08 22.50
N PHE A 118 -20.61 4.22 22.17
CA PHE A 118 -19.78 3.54 23.17
C PHE A 118 -18.58 4.38 23.66
N TRP A 119 -18.48 5.64 23.23
CA TRP A 119 -17.41 6.57 23.58
C TRP A 119 -17.96 7.90 24.08
N GLY A 120 -17.09 8.68 24.73
CA GLY A 120 -17.42 10.03 25.19
C GLY A 120 -18.62 10.04 26.14
N ASP A 121 -19.56 10.94 25.87
CA ASP A 121 -20.83 11.08 26.60
C ASP A 121 -21.96 10.19 26.01
N GLY A 122 -21.67 9.44 24.96
CA GLY A 122 -22.63 8.57 24.27
C GLY A 122 -23.60 9.29 23.33
N ASP A 123 -23.50 10.61 23.16
CA ASP A 123 -24.45 11.41 22.36
C ASP A 123 -23.82 11.99 21.09
N LYS A 124 -22.55 12.39 21.18
CA LYS A 124 -21.83 13.07 20.11
C LYS A 124 -21.17 12.09 19.14
N THR A 125 -21.33 12.38 17.85
CA THR A 125 -20.67 11.64 16.76
C THR A 125 -19.18 11.97 16.69
N LEU A 126 -18.41 11.23 15.88
CA LEU A 126 -16.97 11.47 15.70
C LEU A 126 -16.66 12.87 15.14
N PHE A 127 -17.54 13.39 14.29
CA PHE A 127 -17.41 14.71 13.66
C PHE A 127 -18.47 15.69 14.18
N TRP A 128 -18.75 15.63 15.49
CA TRP A 128 -19.66 16.56 16.14
C TRP A 128 -19.00 17.93 16.34
N ASN A 129 -19.67 18.99 15.90
CA ASN A 129 -19.24 20.37 16.17
C ASN A 129 -20.34 21.11 16.94
N ASN A 130 -20.04 21.58 18.15
CA ASN A 130 -21.00 22.27 19.01
C ASN A 130 -21.50 23.61 18.41
N ASP A 131 -20.77 24.21 17.47
CA ASP A 131 -21.14 25.46 16.82
C ASP A 131 -22.25 25.28 15.76
N VAL A 132 -22.42 24.05 15.27
CA VAL A 132 -23.40 23.72 14.20
C VAL A 132 -24.33 22.56 14.54
N ASN A 133 -24.01 21.79 15.58
CA ASN A 133 -24.78 20.63 16.01
C ASN A 133 -25.26 20.82 17.45
N TYR A 134 -26.55 20.61 17.64
CA TYR A 134 -27.21 20.61 18.93
C TYR A 134 -28.21 19.47 18.98
N ASN A 135 -28.24 18.74 20.10
CA ASN A 135 -29.23 17.70 20.34
C ASN A 135 -30.15 18.16 21.49
N LYS A 136 -31.40 18.48 21.16
CA LYS A 136 -32.46 18.74 22.13
C LYS A 136 -32.77 17.42 22.82
N LYS A 137 -32.60 17.43 24.14
CA LYS A 137 -33.07 16.35 25.00
C LYS A 137 -34.49 16.71 25.41
N ASP A 138 -35.41 15.77 25.21
CA ASP A 138 -36.78 15.85 25.70
C ASP A 138 -36.83 15.82 27.24
#